data_AF-A0A5N5TJQ3-F1
#
_entry.id   AF-A0A5N5TJQ3-F1
#
_cell.length_a   1.000
_cell.length_b   1.000
_cell.length_c   1.000
_cell.angle_alpha   90.00
_cell.angle_beta   90.00
_cell.angle_gamma   90.00
#
_symmetry.space_group_name_H-M   'P 1'
#
loop_
_entity.id
_entity.type
_entity.pdbx_description
1 polymer ?
#
loop_
_entity_poly.entity_id
_entity_poly.type
_entity_poly.pdbx_seq_one_letter_code
_entity_poly.pdbx_strand_id
1 'polypeptide(L)' 'MLRNGTIDFPEFLTMMARKMKDTDSEEEIREAFRVFDKDGNGFISAAELRKNKYFEKFKTSR' A
#
# COMPACT_ATOMS: atom_id res chain seq x y z
N MET A 1 -3.51 -12.43 -1.58
CA MET A 1 -3.08 -13.41 -0.57
C MET A 1 -1.64 -13.05 -0.26
N LEU A 2 -1.31 -12.63 0.96
CA LEU A 2 0.06 -12.28 1.34
C LEU A 2 0.89 -13.56 1.35
N ARG A 3 1.67 -13.85 0.31
CA ARG A 3 2.43 -15.11 0.20
C ARG A 3 3.59 -15.22 1.20
N ASN A 4 3.94 -14.13 1.86
CA ASN A 4 5.18 -13.97 2.64
C ASN A 4 5.04 -12.93 3.77
N GLY A 5 3.83 -12.43 4.05
CA GLY A 5 3.61 -11.38 5.07
C GLY A 5 4.08 -9.98 4.64
N THR A 6 4.49 -9.83 3.38
CA THR A 6 4.85 -8.58 2.71
C THR A 6 3.95 -8.39 1.49
N ILE A 7 3.85 -7.14 1.03
CA ILE A 7 3.15 -6.72 -0.18
C ILE A 7 4.20 -6.19 -1.15
N ASP A 8 4.22 -6.73 -2.36
CA ASP A 8 5.03 -6.19 -3.45
C ASP A 8 4.28 -5.09 -4.22
N PHE A 9 4.98 -4.38 -5.11
CA PHE A 9 4.40 -3.28 -5.86
C PHE A 9 3.16 -3.67 -6.71
N PRO A 10 3.16 -4.80 -7.46
CA PRO A 10 1.95 -5.28 -8.16
C PRO A 10 0.76 -5.61 -7.25
N GLU A 11 1.00 -6.22 -6.09
CA GLU A 11 -0.05 -6.50 -5.10
C GLU A 11 -0.60 -5.20 -4.49
N PHE A 12 0.27 -4.23 -4.23
CA PHE A 12 -0.11 -2.90 -3.76
C PHE A 12 -0.98 -2.16 -4.78
N LEU A 13 -0.61 -2.22 -6.07
CA LEU A 13 -1.42 -1.68 -7.17
C LEU A 13 -2.81 -2.33 -7.21
N THR A 14 -2.89 -3.64 -7.08
CA THR A 14 -4.18 -4.36 -7.10
C THR A 14 -5.04 -4.00 -5.87
N MET A 15 -4.43 -3.78 -4.71
CA MET A 15 -5.11 -3.31 -3.51
C MET A 15 -5.60 -1.87 -3.65
N MET A 16 -4.76 -0.98 -4.18
CA MET A 16 -5.07 0.43 -4.38
C MET A 16 -6.09 0.62 -5.50
N ALA A 17 -5.97 -0.06 -6.64
CA ALA A 17 -6.92 0.01 -7.76
C ALA A 17 -8.36 -0.40 -7.40
N ARG A 18 -8.54 -1.20 -6.34
CA ARG A 18 -9.88 -1.52 -5.82
C ARG A 18 -10.51 -0.40 -4.98
N LYS A 19 -9.74 0.59 -4.53
CA LYS A 19 -10.18 1.68 -3.63
C LYS A 19 -9.90 3.11 -4.16
N MET A 20 -8.89 3.29 -5.00
CA MET A 20 -8.54 4.51 -5.70
C MET A 20 -9.37 4.58 -6.99
N LYS A 21 -9.93 5.74 -7.31
CA LYS A 21 -10.65 5.94 -8.57
C LYS A 21 -9.64 5.81 -9.72
N ASP A 22 -10.09 5.42 -10.91
CA ASP A 22 -9.29 5.28 -12.16
C ASP A 22 -8.46 6.53 -12.56
N THR A 23 -8.50 7.60 -11.78
CA THR A 23 -7.80 8.86 -11.99
C THR A 23 -6.45 8.97 -11.30
N ASP A 24 -6.12 8.10 -10.34
CA ASP A 24 -4.84 8.21 -9.63
C ASP A 24 -3.71 7.71 -10.54
N SER A 25 -2.73 8.57 -10.75
CA SER A 25 -1.61 8.32 -11.67
C SER A 25 -0.66 7.25 -11.14
N GLU A 26 0.04 6.55 -12.04
CA GLU A 26 1.07 5.58 -11.63
C GLU A 26 2.15 6.23 -10.75
N GLU A 27 2.46 7.51 -10.99
CA GLU A 27 3.34 8.30 -10.12
C GLU A 27 2.78 8.46 -8.71
N GLU A 28 1.52 8.83 -8.53
CA GLU A 28 0.90 8.98 -7.20
C GLU A 28 0.87 7.65 -6.43
N ILE A 29 0.61 6.54 -7.12
CA ILE A 29 0.62 5.21 -6.50
C ILE A 29 2.05 4.81 -6.11
N ARG A 30 3.05 5.17 -6.92
CA ARG A 30 4.46 4.93 -6.63
C ARG A 30 4.96 5.80 -5.46
N GLU A 31 4.50 7.04 -5.36
CA GLU A 31 4.78 7.89 -4.20
C GLU A 31 4.12 7.35 -2.95
N ALA A 32 2.85 6.94 -3.04
CA ALA A 32 2.17 6.28 -1.93
C ALA A 32 2.94 5.04 -1.47
N PHE A 33 3.40 4.19 -2.40
CA PHE A 33 4.20 3.00 -2.09
C PHE A 33 5.45 3.36 -1.28
N ARG A 34 6.20 4.40 -1.68
CA ARG A 34 7.38 4.90 -0.92
C ARG A 34 7.03 5.44 0.46
N VAL A 35 5.82 5.94 0.66
CA VAL A 35 5.37 6.38 2.00
C VAL A 35 5.15 5.17 2.93
N PHE A 36 4.73 4.03 2.37
CA PHE A 36 4.52 2.78 3.11
C PHE A 36 5.81 1.98 3.32
N ASP A 37 6.67 1.86 2.31
CA ASP A 37 7.98 1.20 2.38
C ASP A 37 8.98 2.07 3.16
N LYS A 38 9.13 1.81 4.47
CA LYS A 38 9.92 2.68 5.36
C LYS A 38 11.40 2.35 5.34
N ASP A 39 11.73 1.10 5.08
CA ASP A 39 13.12 0.67 4.99
C ASP A 39 13.69 0.78 3.55
N GLY A 40 12.83 1.01 2.55
CA GLY A 40 13.21 1.23 1.16
C GLY A 40 13.63 -0.05 0.46
N ASN A 41 13.19 -1.22 0.97
CA ASN A 41 13.58 -2.51 0.43
C ASN A 41 12.77 -2.90 -0.83
N GLY A 42 11.77 -2.10 -1.22
CA GLY A 42 10.90 -2.35 -2.36
C GLY A 42 9.67 -3.22 -2.05
N PHE A 43 9.43 -3.54 -0.79
CA PHE A 43 8.32 -4.33 -0.27
C PHE A 43 7.74 -3.67 0.97
N ILE A 44 6.42 -3.73 1.13
CA ILE A 44 5.77 -3.23 2.32
C ILE A 44 5.43 -4.41 3.22
N SER A 45 6.06 -4.49 4.39
CA SER A 45 5.72 -5.49 5.39
C SER A 45 4.38 -5.24 6.06
N ALA A 46 3.76 -6.29 6.61
CA ALA A 46 2.56 -6.16 7.42
C ALA A 46 2.73 -5.18 8.61
N ALA A 47 3.95 -5.08 9.15
CA ALA A 47 4.28 -4.14 10.22
C ALA A 47 4.27 -2.68 9.72
N GLU A 48 4.77 -2.43 8.51
CA GLU A 48 4.79 -1.10 7.88
C GLU A 48 3.40 -0.64 7.45
N LEU A 49 2.58 -1.56 6.90
CA LEU A 49 1.17 -1.30 6.62
C LEU A 49 0.44 -0.86 7.89
N ARG A 50 0.56 -1.63 8.98
CA ARG A 50 -0.12 -1.33 10.25
C ARG A 50 0.36 -0.03 10.91
N LYS A 51 1.61 0.37 10.70
CA LYS A 51 2.14 1.63 11.24
C LYS A 51 1.62 2.86 10.48
N ASN A 52 1.15 2.68 9.25
CA ASN A 52 0.74 3.82 8.44
C ASN A 52 -0.68 4.29 8.81
N LYS A 53 -0.79 5.58 9.15
CA LYS A 53 -2.05 6.25 9.50
C LYS A 53 -3.12 6.14 8.40
N TYR A 54 -2.70 6.03 7.14
CA TYR A 54 -3.61 5.79 6.02
C TYR A 54 -4.25 4.40 6.10
N PHE A 55 -3.51 3.37 6.52
CA PHE A 55 -4.04 2.01 6.69
C PHE A 55 -5.07 1.92 7.82
N GLU A 56 -4.86 2.64 8.92
CA GLU A 56 -5.86 2.75 9.98
C GLU A 56 -7.15 3.39 9.45
N LYS A 57 -7.03 4.46 8.65
CA LYS A 57 -8.18 5.09 7.97
C LYS A 57 -8.89 4.10 7.03
N PHE A 58 -8.15 3.22 6.34
CA PHE A 58 -8.71 2.14 5.51
C PHE A 58 -9.42 1.05 6.31
N LYS A 59 -9.02 0.79 7.57
CA LYS A 59 -9.63 -0.19 8.48
C LYS A 59 -10.87 0.35 9.20
N THR A 60 -10.88 1.63 9.54
CA THR A 60 -11.96 2.27 10.31
C THR A 60 -13.12 2.75 9.43
N SER A 61 -12.90 2.95 8.13
CA SER A 61 -14.01 3.11 7.19
C SER A 61 -14.66 1.76 6.93
N ARG A 62 -15.77 1.50 7.62
CA ARG A 62 -16.78 0.51 7.22
C ARG A 62 -17.27 0.79 5.80
#